data_AF-A0A1K1T954-F1
#
_entry.id   AF-A0A1K1T954-F1
#
_cell.length_a   1.000
_cell.length_b   1.000
_cell.length_c   1.000
_cell.angle_alpha   90.00
_cell.angle_beta   90.00
_cell.angle_gamma   90.00
#
_symmetry.space_group_name_H-M   'P 1'
#
loop_
_entity.id
_entity.type
_entity.pdbx_description
1 polymer ?
#
loop_
_entity_poly.entity_id
_entity_poly.type
_entity_poly.pdbx_seq_one_letter_code
_entity_poly.pdbx_strand_id
1 'polypeptide(L)'
;RAQTLDELVARRVELLTAYQDAAYAAQYKAFVDGVRAQEAKLGKGTRLTEAVARYFYKLMAYKDEYEVARLHTDPAFREKIANMFEGDITVKFHLAPPLLAKHDKEGRALKKEYGPWMMSAFGVLAKLKGLRGTAFDVFGYTEERKTERALIAQYRDTVTALLPKLSGDNLAQAVAIASIPEDIRGYGHVKARHLKMAKEKEANLLSAFHSPAPATRVA
;
A
#
# COMPACT_ATOMS: atom_id res chain seq x y z
N ARG A 1 -13.09 5.60 20.87
CA ARG A 1 -11.95 4.89 21.51
C ARG A 1 -10.80 4.90 20.51
N ALA A 2 -9.59 5.27 20.92
CA ALA A 2 -8.43 5.14 20.03
C ALA A 2 -8.15 3.64 19.79
N GLN A 3 -7.92 3.26 18.53
CA GLN A 3 -7.61 1.88 18.16
C GLN A 3 -6.25 1.49 18.76
N THR A 4 -6.16 0.31 19.38
CA THR A 4 -4.89 -0.21 19.91
C THR A 4 -4.00 -0.74 18.77
N LEU A 5 -2.69 -0.90 19.02
CA LEU A 5 -1.78 -1.51 18.04
C LEU A 5 -2.22 -2.92 17.65
N ASP A 6 -2.67 -3.74 18.61
CA ASP A 6 -3.10 -5.11 18.33
C ASP A 6 -4.38 -5.13 17.49
N GLU A 7 -5.34 -4.25 17.77
CA GLU A 7 -6.53 -4.06 16.94
C GLU A 7 -6.17 -3.57 15.53
N LEU A 8 -5.18 -2.69 15.40
CA LEU A 8 -4.69 -2.22 14.10
C LEU A 8 -4.10 -3.39 13.30
N VAL A 9 -3.20 -4.17 13.88
CA VAL A 9 -2.53 -5.30 13.22
C VAL A 9 -3.55 -6.38 12.86
N ALA A 10 -4.44 -6.76 13.78
CA ALA A 10 -5.49 -7.75 13.54
C ALA A 10 -6.37 -7.34 12.35
N ARG A 11 -6.80 -6.07 12.32
CA ARG A 11 -7.60 -5.55 11.20
C ARG A 11 -6.83 -5.58 9.88
N ARG A 12 -5.53 -5.29 9.88
CA ARG A 12 -4.71 -5.36 8.66
C ARG A 12 -4.51 -6.79 8.16
N VAL A 13 -4.36 -7.76 9.07
CA VAL A 13 -4.28 -9.18 8.73
C VAL A 13 -5.56 -9.67 8.05
N GLU A 14 -6.73 -9.32 8.60
CA GLU A 14 -8.03 -9.62 7.96
C GLU A 14 -8.11 -9.05 6.54
N LEU A 15 -7.77 -7.77 6.40
CA LEU A 15 -7.84 -7.08 5.11
C LEU A 15 -6.85 -7.64 4.08
N LEU A 16 -5.63 -7.98 4.49
CA LEU A 16 -4.63 -8.60 3.60
C LEU A 16 -5.00 -10.03 3.21
N THR A 17 -5.68 -10.76 4.11
CA THR A 17 -6.22 -12.10 3.80
C THR A 17 -7.32 -12.01 2.75
N ALA A 18 -8.23 -11.04 2.89
CA ALA A 18 -9.25 -10.77 1.88
C ALA A 18 -8.64 -10.31 0.55
N TYR A 19 -7.65 -9.43 0.63
CA TYR A 19 -6.92 -8.88 -0.52
C TYR A 19 -6.24 -9.96 -1.34
N GLN A 20 -5.45 -10.83 -0.71
CA GLN A 20 -4.68 -11.90 -1.37
C GLN A 20 -5.01 -13.25 -0.73
N ASP A 21 -4.35 -13.58 0.38
CA ASP A 21 -4.51 -14.84 1.12
C ASP A 21 -3.87 -14.73 2.52
N ALA A 22 -4.03 -15.79 3.32
CA ALA A 22 -3.50 -15.85 4.68
C ALA A 22 -1.95 -15.84 4.75
N ALA A 23 -1.27 -16.39 3.74
CA ALA A 23 0.19 -16.40 3.69
C ALA A 23 0.74 -14.98 3.48
N TYR A 24 0.08 -14.18 2.62
CA TYR A 24 0.42 -12.79 2.40
C TYR A 24 0.21 -11.94 3.66
N ALA A 25 -0.91 -12.16 4.37
CA ALA A 25 -1.17 -11.51 5.65
C ALA A 25 -0.18 -11.92 6.75
N ALA A 26 0.28 -13.19 6.75
CA ALA A 26 1.28 -13.67 7.69
C ALA A 26 2.65 -13.00 7.48
N GLN A 27 3.05 -12.72 6.23
CA GLN A 27 4.27 -11.95 5.94
C GLN A 27 4.22 -10.54 6.55
N TYR A 28 3.07 -9.86 6.42
CA TYR A 28 2.84 -8.57 7.07
C TYR A 28 3.00 -8.67 8.58
N LYS A 29 2.29 -9.62 9.21
CA LYS A 29 2.30 -9.79 10.66
C LYS A 29 3.71 -10.10 11.18
N ALA A 30 4.40 -11.06 10.56
CA ALA A 30 5.74 -11.46 10.95
C ALA A 30 6.73 -10.28 10.88
N PHE A 31 6.61 -9.43 9.86
CA PHE A 31 7.45 -8.25 9.74
C PHE A 31 7.17 -7.21 10.84
N VAL A 32 5.91 -6.90 11.10
CA VAL A 32 5.51 -5.96 12.16
C VAL A 32 5.94 -6.48 13.54
N ASP A 33 5.75 -7.77 13.82
CA ASP A 33 6.17 -8.40 15.07
C ASP A 33 7.69 -8.33 15.26
N GLY A 34 8.46 -8.52 14.17
CA GLY A 34 9.91 -8.36 14.18
C GLY A 34 10.35 -6.94 14.54
N VAL A 35 9.69 -5.92 14.00
CA VAL A 35 9.94 -4.51 14.36
C VAL A 35 9.58 -4.26 15.83
N ARG A 36 8.40 -4.75 16.27
CA ARG A 36 7.94 -4.61 17.66
C ARG A 36 8.94 -5.19 18.65
N ALA A 37 9.49 -6.37 18.36
CA ALA A 37 10.48 -7.02 19.20
C ALA A 37 11.79 -6.22 19.32
N GLN A 38 12.20 -5.50 18.27
CA GLN A 38 13.40 -4.65 18.33
C GLN A 38 13.11 -3.33 19.05
N GLU A 39 11.98 -2.68 18.75
CA GLU A 39 11.59 -1.43 19.41
C GLU A 39 11.34 -1.62 20.91
N ALA A 40 10.76 -2.74 21.33
CA ALA A 40 10.50 -3.06 22.73
C ALA A 40 11.77 -3.03 23.61
N LYS A 41 12.94 -3.35 23.04
CA LYS A 41 14.23 -3.30 23.75
C LYS A 41 14.60 -1.89 24.21
N LEU A 42 14.05 -0.86 23.58
CA LEU A 42 14.28 0.53 23.96
C LEU A 42 13.39 0.99 25.13
N GLY A 43 12.30 0.29 25.42
CA GLY A 43 11.34 0.68 26.46
C GLY A 43 10.64 2.03 26.22
N LYS A 44 10.65 2.56 24.98
CA LYS A 44 10.10 3.88 24.62
C LYS A 44 8.73 3.84 23.93
N GLY A 45 8.01 2.72 24.00
CA GLY A 45 6.69 2.53 23.40
C GLY A 45 6.73 1.83 22.03
N THR A 46 5.73 2.12 21.18
CA THR A 46 5.43 1.38 19.93
C THR A 46 5.37 2.27 18.68
N ARG A 47 5.98 3.46 18.72
CA ARG A 47 5.84 4.49 17.68
C ARG A 47 6.33 4.02 16.31
N LEU A 48 7.48 3.33 16.25
CA LEU A 48 8.02 2.77 15.02
C LEU A 48 7.15 1.62 14.53
N THR A 49 6.74 0.73 15.44
CA THR A 49 5.86 -0.40 15.13
C THR A 49 4.53 0.06 14.55
N GLU A 50 3.92 1.12 15.11
CA GLU A 50 2.67 1.70 14.60
C GLU A 50 2.84 2.31 13.21
N ALA A 51 3.94 3.02 12.97
CA ALA A 51 4.27 3.56 11.65
C ALA A 51 4.43 2.43 10.63
N VAL A 52 5.21 1.39 10.95
CA VAL A 52 5.41 0.23 10.09
C VAL A 52 4.09 -0.52 9.85
N ALA A 53 3.30 -0.75 10.88
CA ALA A 53 2.00 -1.41 10.76
C ALA A 53 1.07 -0.67 9.78
N ARG A 54 1.07 0.67 9.82
CA ARG A 54 0.25 1.51 8.93
C ARG A 54 0.78 1.50 7.49
N TYR A 55 2.07 1.77 7.32
CA TYR A 55 2.63 2.08 6.01
C TYR A 55 3.08 0.85 5.24
N PHE A 56 3.50 -0.22 5.90
CA PHE A 56 3.72 -1.49 5.23
C PHE A 56 2.42 -2.07 4.68
N TYR A 57 1.34 -2.03 5.47
CA TYR A 57 0.01 -2.39 4.98
C TYR A 57 -0.40 -1.55 3.77
N LYS A 58 -0.20 -0.23 3.82
CA LYS A 58 -0.53 0.67 2.70
C LYS A 58 0.17 0.26 1.40
N LEU A 59 1.43 -0.15 1.48
CA LEU A 59 2.20 -0.60 0.32
C LEU A 59 1.77 -2.01 -0.13
N MET A 60 1.47 -2.91 0.79
CA MET A 60 1.05 -4.28 0.46
C MET A 60 -0.36 -4.35 -0.15
N ALA A 61 -1.27 -3.48 0.28
CA ALA A 61 -2.64 -3.39 -0.20
C ALA A 61 -2.79 -2.31 -1.30
N TYR A 62 -1.88 -2.29 -2.28
CA TYR A 62 -2.00 -1.38 -3.42
C TYR A 62 -3.23 -1.72 -4.25
N LYS A 63 -3.91 -0.70 -4.77
CA LYS A 63 -5.19 -0.88 -5.46
C LYS A 63 -4.98 -1.31 -6.91
N ASP A 64 -4.81 -2.61 -7.11
CA ASP A 64 -4.69 -3.23 -8.42
C ASP A 64 -6.02 -3.66 -9.02
N GLU A 65 -5.97 -4.22 -10.22
CA GLU A 65 -7.14 -4.60 -11.00
C GLU A 65 -7.98 -5.67 -10.30
N TYR A 66 -7.32 -6.62 -9.63
CA TYR A 66 -7.97 -7.67 -8.85
C TYR A 66 -8.70 -7.11 -7.64
N GLU A 67 -8.09 -6.17 -6.91
CA GLU A 67 -8.72 -5.53 -5.75
C GLU A 67 -9.85 -4.60 -6.17
N VAL A 68 -9.69 -3.86 -7.27
CA VAL A 68 -10.77 -3.08 -7.88
C VAL A 68 -11.95 -4.00 -8.21
N ALA A 69 -11.69 -5.14 -8.86
CA ALA A 69 -12.73 -6.11 -9.20
C ALA A 69 -13.43 -6.68 -7.96
N ARG A 70 -12.67 -7.06 -6.92
CA ARG A 70 -13.21 -7.56 -5.65
C ARG A 70 -14.13 -6.53 -4.98
N LEU A 71 -13.71 -5.26 -4.92
CA LEU A 71 -14.50 -4.18 -4.32
C LEU A 71 -15.79 -3.89 -5.09
N HIS A 72 -15.79 -3.99 -6.42
CA HIS A 72 -16.99 -3.78 -7.23
C HIS A 72 -17.94 -4.99 -7.23
N THR A 73 -17.44 -6.16 -6.84
CA THR A 73 -18.24 -7.40 -6.79
C THR A 73 -18.70 -7.75 -5.37
N ASP A 74 -18.31 -6.96 -4.38
CA ASP A 74 -18.75 -7.07 -2.99
C ASP A 74 -20.28 -6.94 -2.91
N PRO A 75 -21.01 -7.90 -2.31
CA PRO A 75 -22.45 -7.80 -2.08
C PRO A 75 -22.85 -6.49 -1.39
N ALA A 76 -22.04 -6.03 -0.42
CA ALA A 76 -22.32 -4.78 0.29
C ALA A 76 -22.28 -3.56 -0.64
N PHE A 77 -21.45 -3.59 -1.69
CA PHE A 77 -21.42 -2.52 -2.69
C PHE A 77 -22.70 -2.51 -3.54
N ARG A 78 -23.21 -3.70 -3.91
CA ARG A 78 -24.45 -3.84 -4.67
C ARG A 78 -25.68 -3.39 -3.87
N GLU A 79 -25.78 -3.84 -2.62
CA GLU A 79 -26.85 -3.42 -1.70
C GLU A 79 -26.82 -1.91 -1.49
N LYS A 80 -25.63 -1.32 -1.33
CA LYS A 80 -25.49 0.13 -1.21
C LYS A 80 -26.01 0.87 -2.44
N ILE A 81 -25.72 0.40 -3.64
CA ILE A 81 -26.26 1.01 -4.88
C ILE A 81 -27.79 0.86 -4.92
N ALA A 82 -28.32 -0.34 -4.64
CA ALA A 82 -29.75 -0.60 -4.66
C ALA A 82 -30.52 0.28 -3.65
N ASN A 83 -29.92 0.56 -2.49
CA ASN A 83 -30.53 1.42 -1.47
C ASN A 83 -30.40 2.92 -1.74
N MET A 84 -29.54 3.34 -2.68
CA MET A 84 -29.30 4.75 -2.99
C MET A 84 -30.20 5.30 -4.09
N PHE A 85 -30.84 4.45 -4.89
CA PHE A 85 -31.64 4.86 -6.04
C PHE A 85 -32.93 4.05 -6.10
N GLU A 86 -34.04 4.70 -6.49
CA GLU A 86 -35.32 4.04 -6.71
C GLU A 86 -35.46 3.61 -8.18
N GLY A 87 -36.06 2.44 -8.43
CA GLY A 87 -36.34 1.92 -9.78
C GLY A 87 -35.24 1.04 -10.40
N ASP A 88 -35.35 0.76 -11.69
CA ASP A 88 -34.40 -0.07 -12.44
C ASP A 88 -33.11 0.69 -12.75
N ILE A 89 -32.04 0.38 -12.01
CA ILE A 89 -30.75 1.07 -12.13
C ILE A 89 -29.83 0.34 -13.11
N THR A 90 -29.31 1.07 -14.09
CA THR A 90 -28.25 0.59 -14.99
C THR A 90 -26.91 1.20 -14.58
N VAL A 91 -25.97 0.36 -14.12
CA VAL A 91 -24.62 0.80 -13.75
C VAL A 91 -23.71 0.84 -14.98
N LYS A 92 -23.10 2.00 -15.22
CA LYS A 92 -22.08 2.22 -16.26
C LYS A 92 -20.73 2.54 -15.62
N PHE A 93 -19.66 1.95 -16.14
CA PHE A 93 -18.30 2.10 -15.62
C PHE A 93 -17.46 2.96 -16.55
N HIS A 94 -16.77 3.96 -16.00
CA HIS A 94 -15.82 4.79 -16.75
C HIS A 94 -14.39 4.34 -16.43
N LEU A 95 -13.86 3.43 -17.24
CA LEU A 95 -12.58 2.77 -17.00
C LEU A 95 -11.57 3.10 -18.09
N ALA A 96 -10.30 3.07 -17.73
CA ALA A 96 -9.19 3.03 -18.68
C ALA A 96 -8.37 1.76 -18.37
N PRO A 97 -8.80 0.58 -18.85
CA PRO A 97 -8.12 -0.67 -18.54
C PRO A 97 -6.66 -0.62 -19.04
N PRO A 98 -5.65 -0.94 -18.22
CA PRO A 98 -4.25 -0.69 -18.55
C PRO A 98 -3.80 -1.28 -19.89
N LEU A 99 -4.32 -2.45 -20.26
CA LEU A 99 -3.96 -3.17 -21.49
C LEU A 99 -4.73 -2.69 -22.73
N LEU A 100 -5.86 -1.98 -22.56
CA LEU A 100 -6.79 -1.62 -23.64
C LEU A 100 -6.98 -0.11 -23.79
N ALA A 101 -6.49 0.67 -22.83
CA ALA A 101 -6.63 2.11 -22.83
C ALA A 101 -5.78 2.74 -23.94
N LYS A 102 -6.43 3.53 -24.79
CA LYS A 102 -5.71 4.46 -25.67
C LYS A 102 -5.13 5.58 -24.81
N HIS A 103 -3.98 6.10 -25.20
CA HIS A 103 -3.38 7.26 -24.55
C HIS A 103 -3.59 8.51 -25.41
N ASP A 104 -3.74 9.67 -24.77
CA ASP A 104 -3.71 10.97 -25.44
C ASP A 104 -2.27 11.34 -25.87
N LYS A 105 -2.11 12.51 -26.50
CA LYS A 105 -0.80 12.99 -26.98
C LYS A 105 0.19 13.22 -25.83
N GLU A 106 -0.33 13.45 -24.63
CA GLU A 106 0.40 13.65 -23.39
C GLU A 106 0.65 12.34 -22.62
N GLY A 107 0.28 11.19 -23.20
CA GLY A 107 0.51 9.87 -22.63
C GLY A 107 -0.45 9.48 -21.50
N ARG A 108 -1.62 10.12 -21.39
CA ARG A 108 -2.62 9.84 -20.34
C ARG A 108 -3.69 8.89 -20.85
N ALA A 109 -4.07 7.93 -20.01
CA ALA A 109 -5.05 6.91 -20.36
C ALA A 109 -6.46 7.52 -20.53
N LEU A 110 -7.06 7.30 -21.69
CA LEU A 110 -8.41 7.77 -22.04
C LEU A 110 -9.46 6.83 -21.43
N LYS A 111 -10.35 7.40 -20.59
CA LYS A 111 -11.49 6.67 -20.01
C LYS A 111 -12.51 6.36 -21.09
N LYS A 112 -13.07 5.15 -21.05
CA LYS A 112 -14.18 4.71 -21.89
C LYS A 112 -15.32 4.22 -21.01
N GLU A 113 -16.53 4.37 -21.53
CA GLU A 113 -17.73 3.83 -20.91
C GLU A 113 -17.85 2.32 -21.20
N TYR A 114 -18.14 1.55 -20.16
CA TYR A 114 -18.45 0.13 -20.22
C TYR A 114 -19.80 -0.11 -19.56
N GLY A 115 -20.67 -0.85 -20.25
CA GLY A 115 -22.01 -1.17 -19.77
C GLY A 115 -22.04 -2.21 -18.63
N PRO A 116 -23.24 -2.66 -18.23
CA PRO A 116 -23.45 -3.54 -17.08
C PRO A 116 -22.69 -4.88 -17.13
N TRP A 117 -22.35 -5.37 -18.32
CA TRP A 117 -21.57 -6.60 -18.52
C TRP A 117 -20.23 -6.58 -17.76
N MET A 118 -19.68 -5.39 -17.51
CA MET A 118 -18.45 -5.20 -16.75
C MET A 118 -18.53 -5.75 -15.32
N MET A 119 -19.73 -5.82 -14.72
CA MET A 119 -19.92 -6.46 -13.41
C MET A 119 -19.59 -7.95 -13.44
N SER A 120 -19.99 -8.63 -14.52
CA SER A 120 -19.65 -10.04 -14.72
C SER A 120 -18.16 -10.21 -14.97
N ALA A 121 -17.54 -9.32 -15.75
CA ALA A 121 -16.09 -9.31 -15.98
C ALA A 121 -15.30 -9.11 -14.67
N PHE A 122 -15.70 -8.15 -13.83
CA PHE A 122 -15.12 -8.01 -12.49
C PHE A 122 -15.35 -9.24 -11.63
N GLY A 123 -16.51 -9.90 -11.73
CA GLY A 123 -16.80 -11.15 -11.02
C GLY A 123 -15.81 -12.26 -11.34
N VAL A 124 -15.44 -12.40 -12.62
CA VAL A 124 -14.39 -13.34 -13.03
C VAL A 124 -13.03 -12.87 -12.54
N LEU A 125 -12.68 -11.60 -12.76
CA LEU A 125 -11.37 -11.06 -12.41
C LEU A 125 -11.08 -11.14 -10.91
N ALA A 126 -12.08 -10.90 -10.05
CA ALA A 126 -11.94 -11.01 -8.59
C ALA A 126 -11.54 -12.43 -8.14
N LYS A 127 -12.02 -13.47 -8.84
CA LYS A 127 -11.65 -14.88 -8.57
C LYS A 127 -10.23 -15.21 -9.01
N LEU A 128 -9.66 -14.42 -9.93
CA LEU A 128 -8.31 -14.60 -10.45
C LEU A 128 -7.24 -13.88 -9.61
N LYS A 129 -7.56 -13.38 -8.41
CA LYS A 129 -6.58 -12.72 -7.51
C LYS A 129 -5.35 -13.59 -7.20
N GLY A 130 -5.47 -14.92 -7.26
CA GLY A 130 -4.35 -15.85 -7.09
C GLY A 130 -3.28 -15.74 -8.19
N LEU A 131 -3.60 -15.13 -9.33
CA LEU A 131 -2.62 -14.86 -10.38
C LEU A 131 -1.68 -13.70 -10.02
N ARG A 132 -2.07 -12.81 -9.09
CA ARG A 132 -1.28 -11.64 -8.69
C ARG A 132 0.15 -12.04 -8.34
N GLY A 133 1.13 -11.37 -8.94
CA GLY A 133 2.54 -11.63 -8.69
C GLY A 133 3.11 -12.91 -9.33
N THR A 134 2.29 -13.71 -10.03
CA THR A 134 2.74 -14.89 -10.78
C THR A 134 3.13 -14.52 -12.21
N ALA A 135 3.71 -15.48 -12.96
CA ALA A 135 3.97 -15.32 -14.38
C ALA A 135 2.69 -15.18 -15.24
N PHE A 136 1.50 -15.46 -14.68
CA PHE A 136 0.22 -15.28 -15.37
C PHE A 136 -0.46 -13.94 -15.00
N ASP A 137 0.20 -13.10 -14.20
CA ASP A 137 -0.25 -11.74 -13.89
C ASP A 137 0.03 -10.79 -15.06
N VAL A 138 -0.89 -10.74 -16.02
CA VAL A 138 -0.76 -9.87 -17.20
C VAL A 138 -0.69 -8.38 -16.84
N PHE A 139 -1.34 -7.97 -15.74
CA PHE A 139 -1.29 -6.59 -15.26
C PHE A 139 0.05 -6.29 -14.57
N GLY A 140 0.62 -7.30 -13.93
CA GLY A 140 1.92 -7.29 -13.27
C GLY A 140 3.11 -6.94 -14.17
N TYR A 141 2.94 -6.98 -15.50
CA TYR A 141 3.98 -6.55 -16.45
C TYR A 141 4.04 -5.04 -16.69
N THR A 142 3.02 -4.29 -16.27
CA THR A 142 3.04 -2.82 -16.37
C THR A 142 4.08 -2.21 -15.45
N GLU A 143 4.67 -1.09 -15.85
CA GLU A 143 5.66 -0.36 -15.04
C GLU A 143 5.09 0.10 -13.69
N GLU A 144 3.79 0.45 -13.66
CA GLU A 144 3.11 0.80 -12.40
C GLU A 144 3.12 -0.39 -11.42
N ARG A 145 2.71 -1.58 -11.86
CA ARG A 145 2.65 -2.77 -10.99
C ARG A 145 4.05 -3.24 -10.57
N LYS A 146 5.04 -3.18 -11.47
CA LYS A 146 6.45 -3.43 -11.10
C LYS A 146 6.92 -2.47 -10.01
N THR A 147 6.61 -1.19 -10.15
CA THR A 147 6.96 -0.15 -9.17
C THR A 147 6.31 -0.41 -7.82
N GLU A 148 5.01 -0.73 -7.76
CA GLU A 148 4.34 -1.07 -6.48
C GLU A 148 5.00 -2.25 -5.77
N ARG A 149 5.29 -3.34 -6.51
CA ARG A 149 5.96 -4.51 -5.92
C ARG A 149 7.37 -4.19 -5.45
N ALA A 150 8.12 -3.40 -6.21
CA ALA A 150 9.43 -2.94 -5.81
C ALA A 150 9.38 -2.09 -4.54
N LEU A 151 8.36 -1.23 -4.36
CA LEU A 151 8.21 -0.42 -3.16
C LEU A 151 7.99 -1.25 -1.89
N ILE A 152 7.27 -2.36 -1.98
CA ILE A 152 7.09 -3.28 -0.85
C ILE A 152 8.44 -3.86 -0.41
N ALA A 153 9.25 -4.34 -1.35
CA ALA A 153 10.57 -4.91 -1.08
C ALA A 153 11.53 -3.84 -0.53
N GLN A 154 11.64 -2.70 -1.22
CA GLN A 154 12.49 -1.59 -0.80
C GLN A 154 12.14 -1.08 0.60
N TYR A 155 10.85 -0.94 0.92
CA TYR A 155 10.42 -0.54 2.25
C TYR A 155 10.86 -1.53 3.33
N ARG A 156 10.68 -2.82 3.05
CA ARG A 156 11.11 -3.89 3.97
C ARG A 156 12.62 -3.84 4.19
N ASP A 157 13.40 -3.66 3.12
CA ASP A 157 14.86 -3.57 3.19
C ASP A 157 15.30 -2.33 3.96
N THR A 158 14.72 -1.17 3.68
CA THR A 158 14.97 0.09 4.41
C THR A 158 14.72 -0.11 5.90
N VAL A 159 13.53 -0.56 6.30
CA VAL A 159 13.19 -0.73 7.72
C VAL A 159 14.09 -1.77 8.37
N THR A 160 14.37 -2.90 7.70
CA THR A 160 15.27 -3.94 8.21
C THR A 160 16.68 -3.40 8.46
N ALA A 161 17.19 -2.52 7.59
CA ALA A 161 18.49 -1.88 7.76
C ALA A 161 18.54 -0.87 8.92
N LEU A 162 17.41 -0.29 9.32
CA LEU A 162 17.31 0.61 10.48
C LEU A 162 17.40 -0.16 11.80
N LEU A 163 16.78 -1.36 11.89
CA LEU A 163 16.59 -2.07 13.16
C LEU A 163 17.89 -2.33 13.95
N PRO A 164 19.01 -2.78 13.35
CA PRO A 164 20.25 -3.03 14.10
C PRO A 164 20.90 -1.78 14.67
N LYS A 165 20.57 -0.61 14.11
CA LYS A 165 21.11 0.70 14.53
C LYS A 165 20.12 1.49 15.38
N LEU A 166 18.95 0.91 15.67
CA LEU A 166 17.88 1.59 16.38
C LEU A 166 18.30 1.88 17.82
N SER A 167 18.17 3.14 18.23
CA SER A 167 18.47 3.63 19.57
C SER A 167 17.37 4.56 20.06
N GLY A 168 17.40 4.87 21.36
CA GLY A 168 16.47 5.81 21.94
C GLY A 168 16.56 7.22 21.34
N ASP A 169 17.70 7.60 20.77
CA ASP A 169 17.98 8.95 20.27
C ASP A 169 17.59 9.11 18.81
N ASN A 170 17.69 8.04 18.02
CA ASN A 170 17.33 8.04 16.60
C ASN A 170 15.92 7.49 16.32
N LEU A 171 15.17 7.07 17.34
CA LEU A 171 13.83 6.52 17.20
C LEU A 171 12.88 7.44 16.41
N ALA A 172 12.90 8.75 16.69
CA ALA A 172 12.06 9.71 15.99
C ALA A 172 12.37 9.77 14.47
N GLN A 173 13.64 9.63 14.13
CA GLN A 173 14.10 9.61 12.74
C GLN A 173 13.76 8.31 12.04
N ALA A 174 13.91 7.16 12.72
CA ALA A 174 13.46 5.87 12.20
C ALA A 174 11.95 5.87 11.90
N VAL A 175 11.14 6.48 12.80
CA VAL A 175 9.69 6.66 12.57
C VAL A 175 9.42 7.53 11.35
N ALA A 176 10.17 8.63 11.16
CA ALA A 176 10.01 9.51 10.00
C ALA A 176 10.33 8.78 8.68
N ILE A 177 11.39 7.97 8.65
CA ILE A 177 11.75 7.13 7.50
C ILE A 177 10.65 6.09 7.23
N ALA A 178 10.20 5.37 8.26
CA ALA A 178 9.12 4.39 8.14
C ALA A 178 7.77 5.01 7.70
N SER A 179 7.62 6.34 7.82
CA SER A 179 6.41 7.08 7.45
C SER A 179 6.42 7.66 6.04
N ILE A 180 7.53 7.55 5.30
CA ILE A 180 7.64 8.02 3.90
C ILE A 180 6.48 7.59 2.99
N PRO A 181 5.94 6.35 3.09
CA PRO A 181 4.82 5.95 2.23
C PRO A 181 3.57 6.82 2.40
N GLU A 182 3.45 7.60 3.47
CA GLU A 182 2.40 8.61 3.63
C GLU A 182 2.35 9.61 2.48
N ASP A 183 3.53 10.04 2.01
CA ASP A 183 3.70 11.09 1.01
C ASP A 183 3.37 10.59 -0.40
N ILE A 184 3.37 9.27 -0.61
CA ILE A 184 2.98 8.63 -1.86
C ILE A 184 1.44 8.60 -1.94
N ARG A 185 0.86 9.61 -2.58
CA ARG A 185 -0.60 9.80 -2.71
C ARG A 185 -1.04 10.00 -4.17
N GLY A 186 -2.31 9.74 -4.43
CA GLY A 186 -2.92 9.92 -5.75
C GLY A 186 -2.78 8.68 -6.64
N TYR A 187 -3.08 8.85 -7.93
CA TYR A 187 -3.12 7.79 -8.94
C TYR A 187 -2.35 8.21 -10.20
N GLY A 188 -1.87 7.23 -10.98
CA GLY A 188 -1.16 7.47 -12.24
C GLY A 188 0.00 8.46 -12.12
N HIS A 189 0.05 9.45 -13.01
CA HIS A 189 1.12 10.46 -13.04
C HIS A 189 1.25 11.29 -11.75
N VAL A 190 0.15 11.52 -11.02
CA VAL A 190 0.18 12.23 -9.73
C VAL A 190 0.94 11.39 -8.70
N LYS A 191 0.67 10.08 -8.68
CA LYS A 191 1.38 9.14 -7.79
C LYS A 191 2.86 9.06 -8.16
N ALA A 192 3.19 9.00 -9.45
CA ALA A 192 4.57 8.96 -9.93
C ALA A 192 5.37 10.20 -9.48
N ARG A 193 4.77 11.40 -9.57
CA ARG A 193 5.41 12.63 -9.08
C ARG A 193 5.64 12.60 -7.57
N HIS A 194 4.64 12.24 -6.79
CA HIS A 194 4.78 12.13 -5.34
C HIS A 194 5.76 11.05 -4.92
N LEU A 195 5.83 9.93 -5.66
CA LEU A 195 6.81 8.89 -5.43
C LEU A 195 8.24 9.43 -5.59
N LYS A 196 8.50 10.20 -6.65
CA LYS A 196 9.82 10.82 -6.86
C LYS A 196 10.22 11.71 -5.68
N MET A 197 9.33 12.61 -5.26
CA MET A 197 9.56 13.49 -4.11
C MET A 197 9.75 12.71 -2.80
N ALA A 198 8.96 11.66 -2.59
CA ALA A 198 9.07 10.79 -1.42
C ALA A 198 10.42 10.07 -1.37
N LYS A 199 10.94 9.64 -2.53
CA LYS A 199 12.28 9.01 -2.64
C LYS A 199 13.42 9.98 -2.36
N GLU A 200 13.32 11.22 -2.82
CA GLU A 200 14.28 12.28 -2.49
C GLU A 200 14.29 12.56 -0.97
N LYS A 201 13.09 12.65 -0.36
CA LYS A 201 12.95 12.81 1.09
C LYS A 201 13.49 11.60 1.87
N GLU A 202 13.20 10.38 1.42
CA GLU A 202 13.72 9.14 2.02
C GLU A 202 15.25 9.13 2.04
N ALA A 203 15.88 9.47 0.91
CA ALA A 203 17.34 9.54 0.80
C ALA A 203 17.95 10.55 1.78
N ASN A 204 17.35 11.73 1.91
CA ASN A 204 17.80 12.75 2.86
C ASN A 204 17.68 12.28 4.32
N LEU A 205 16.55 11.65 4.67
CA LEU A 205 16.34 11.12 6.02
C LEU A 205 17.31 9.98 6.36
N LEU A 206 17.59 9.09 5.40
CA LEU A 206 18.56 8.01 5.55
C LEU A 206 19.99 8.52 5.70
N SER A 207 20.38 9.51 4.90
CA SER A 207 21.69 10.17 5.01
C SER A 207 21.87 10.78 6.41
N ALA A 208 20.87 11.50 6.89
CA ALA A 208 20.88 12.06 8.23
C ALA A 208 20.89 10.96 9.33
N PHE A 209 20.32 9.77 9.09
CA PHE A 209 20.26 8.69 10.07
C PHE A 209 21.60 7.97 10.20
N HIS A 210 22.40 7.99 9.13
CA HIS A 210 23.75 7.42 9.11
C HIS A 210 24.83 8.43 9.49
N SER A 211 24.51 9.72 9.51
CA SER A 211 25.41 10.75 9.99
C SER A 211 25.37 10.79 11.52
N PRO A 212 26.49 10.63 12.23
CA PRO A 212 26.50 10.82 13.68
C PRO A 212 26.08 12.27 13.96
N ALA A 213 25.11 12.46 14.86
CA ALA A 213 24.76 13.80 15.32
C ALA A 213 26.04 14.49 15.83
N PRO A 214 26.34 15.74 15.44
CA PRO A 214 27.44 16.46 16.06
C PRO A 214 27.15 16.52 17.56
N ALA A 215 28.06 15.97 18.36
CA ALA A 215 27.98 16.05 19.81
C ALA A 215 27.72 17.51 20.17
N THR A 216 26.54 17.78 20.73
CA THR A 216 26.24 19.09 21.30
C THR A 216 27.27 19.31 22.40
N ARG A 217 28.35 20.04 22.08
CA ARG A 217 29.26 20.59 23.08
C ARG A 217 28.44 21.61 23.85
N VAL A 218 27.96 21.17 25.01
CA VAL A 218 27.52 22.10 26.05
C VAL A 218 28.80 22.80 26.53
N ALA A 219 28.90 24.08 26.22
CA ALA A 219 29.91 24.98 26.78
C ALA A 219 29.41 25.51 28.13
#